data_AF-A0A2X3LVE4-F1
#
_entry.id   AF-A0A2X3LVE4-F1
#
_cell.length_a   1.000
_cell.length_b   1.000
_cell.length_c   1.000
_cell.angle_alpha   90.00
_cell.angle_beta   90.00
_cell.angle_gamma   90.00
#
_symmetry.space_group_name_H-M   'P 1'
#
loop_
_entity.id
_entity.type
_entity.pdbx_description
1 polymer ?
#
loop_
_entity_poly.entity_id
_entity_poly.type
_entity_poly.pdbx_seq_one_letter_code
_entity_poly.pdbx_strand_id
1 'polypeptide(L)'
;MSEGWNIAVLGATGAVGEALLETLAERQFPVGEIYALARNESAGEQLRFGGKTITVQDAAEFDWTQAQLAFFVAGKKLPLPGLKKRPTQVAW
;
A
#
# COMPACT_ATOMS: atom_id res chain seq x y z
N MET A 1 -28.19 0.62 3.50
CA MET A 1 -26.87 0.13 3.93
C MET A 1 -25.98 0.36 2.73
N SER A 2 -25.25 1.48 2.71
CA SER A 2 -24.41 1.83 1.56
C SER A 2 -23.26 0.83 1.50
N GLU A 3 -23.32 -0.06 0.52
CA GLU A 3 -22.27 -1.00 0.16
C GLU A 3 -20.97 -0.21 0.05
N GLY A 4 -20.07 -0.38 1.03
CA GLY A 4 -18.80 0.33 1.04
C GLY A 4 -18.01 0.01 -0.23
N TRP A 5 -17.09 0.89 -0.60
CA TRP A 5 -16.30 0.72 -1.81
C TRP A 5 -15.34 -0.44 -1.66
N ASN A 6 -15.22 -1.27 -2.69
CA ASN A 6 -14.18 -2.27 -2.79
C ASN A 6 -12.89 -1.59 -3.27
N ILE A 7 -11.86 -1.60 -2.42
CA ILE A 7 -10.63 -0.83 -2.67
C ILE A 7 -9.43 -1.76 -2.75
N ALA A 8 -8.72 -1.74 -3.88
CA ALA A 8 -7.41 -2.35 -4.02
C ALA A 8 -6.28 -1.35 -3.69
N VAL A 9 -5.26 -1.78 -2.97
CA VAL A 9 -4.10 -0.95 -2.60
C VAL A 9 -2.83 -1.67 -3.02
N LEU A 10 -2.24 -1.25 -4.15
CA LEU A 10 -0.93 -1.74 -4.59
C LEU A 10 0.19 -1.00 -3.87
N GLY A 11 1.02 -1.74 -3.13
CA GLY A 11 2.05 -1.20 -2.25
C GLY A 11 1.54 -0.97 -0.83
N ALA A 12 0.54 -1.75 -0.39
CA ALA A 12 -0.03 -1.66 0.95
C ALA A 12 1.00 -1.85 2.08
N THR A 13 2.06 -2.63 1.83
CA THR A 13 3.17 -2.90 2.77
C THR A 13 4.21 -1.77 2.85
N GLY A 14 4.11 -0.76 1.98
CA GLY A 14 5.00 0.39 2.04
C GLY A 14 4.49 1.43 3.04
N ALA A 15 5.38 2.29 3.55
CA ALA A 15 5.03 3.36 4.49
C ALA A 15 3.87 4.26 4.01
N VAL A 16 3.76 4.50 2.70
CA VAL A 16 2.65 5.28 2.11
C VAL A 16 1.34 4.47 2.10
N GLY A 17 1.42 3.16 1.85
CA GLY A 17 0.27 2.26 1.87
C GLY A 17 -0.29 2.07 3.27
N GLU A 18 0.57 1.88 4.26
CA GLU A 18 0.17 1.80 5.67
C GLU A 18 -0.52 3.10 6.13
N ALA A 19 0.06 4.26 5.84
CA ALA A 19 -0.54 5.55 6.17
C ALA A 19 -1.89 5.78 5.46
N LEU A 20 -2.03 5.29 4.21
CA LEU A 20 -3.31 5.36 3.49
C LEU A 20 -4.38 4.49 4.17
N LEU A 21 -4.03 3.25 4.55
CA LEU A 21 -4.92 2.34 5.27
C LEU A 21 -5.34 2.94 6.62
N GLU A 22 -4.41 3.52 7.36
CA GLU A 22 -4.69 4.21 8.63
C GLU A 22 -5.64 5.41 8.39
N THR A 23 -5.35 6.26 7.41
CA THR A 23 -6.19 7.41 7.08
C THR A 23 -7.62 7.00 6.68
N LEU A 24 -7.77 5.94 5.89
CA LEU A 24 -9.08 5.41 5.50
C LEU A 24 -9.87 4.91 6.71
N ALA A 25 -9.20 4.25 7.66
CA ALA A 25 -9.81 3.79 8.90
C ALA A 25 -10.19 4.96 9.84
N GLU A 26 -9.29 5.93 10.04
CA GLU A 26 -9.52 7.12 10.87
C GLU A 26 -10.66 7.99 10.35
N ARG A 27 -10.74 8.16 9.03
CA ARG A 27 -11.81 8.93 8.37
C ARG A 27 -13.15 8.20 8.34
N GLN A 28 -13.21 6.97 8.85
CA GLN A 28 -14.36 6.08 8.72
C GLN A 28 -14.87 6.02 7.28
N PHE A 29 -13.94 5.97 6.32
CA PHE A 29 -14.30 5.93 4.92
C PHE A 29 -15.15 4.68 4.68
N PRO A 30 -16.24 4.77 3.89
CA PRO A 30 -17.10 3.62 3.61
C PRO A 30 -16.34 2.62 2.72
N VAL A 31 -15.54 1.75 3.33
CA VAL A 31 -14.84 0.63 2.69
C VAL A 31 -15.64 -0.64 2.93
N GLY A 32 -15.96 -1.36 1.84
CA GLY A 32 -16.58 -2.67 1.90
C GLY A 32 -15.50 -3.72 2.13
N GLU A 33 -14.85 -4.12 1.04
CA GLU A 33 -13.67 -4.99 1.04
C GLU A 33 -12.40 -4.22 0.70
N ILE A 34 -11.31 -4.55 1.39
CA ILE A 34 -10.00 -3.97 1.13
C ILE A 34 -9.03 -5.06 0.65
N TYR A 35 -8.42 -4.84 -0.50
CA TYR A 35 -7.47 -5.76 -1.12
C TYR A 35 -6.07 -5.16 -1.02
N ALA A 36 -5.30 -5.62 -0.04
CA ALA A 36 -3.89 -5.25 0.08
C ALA A 36 -3.08 -6.04 -0.95
N LEU A 37 -2.42 -5.34 -1.87
CA LEU A 37 -1.63 -5.93 -2.94
C LEU A 37 -0.16 -5.50 -2.83
N ALA A 38 0.75 -6.43 -3.07
CA ALA A 38 2.18 -6.14 -3.20
C ALA A 38 2.77 -6.90 -4.40
N ARG A 39 4.02 -6.61 -4.75
CA ARG A 39 4.76 -7.37 -5.77
C ARG A 39 5.74 -8.31 -5.10
N ASN A 40 5.70 -9.59 -5.46
CA ASN A 40 6.76 -10.62 -5.42
C ASN A 40 7.44 -10.92 -4.07
N GLU A 41 7.89 -9.91 -3.31
CA GLU A 41 8.66 -10.09 -2.07
C GLU A 41 7.83 -9.87 -0.80
N SER A 42 6.70 -9.16 -0.90
CA SER A 42 5.82 -8.88 0.25
C SER A 42 4.42 -9.50 0.15
N ALA A 43 4.18 -10.33 -0.88
CA ALA A 43 2.96 -11.13 -0.98
C ALA A 43 2.97 -12.19 0.15
N GLY A 44 1.88 -12.27 0.91
CA GLY A 44 1.75 -13.14 2.08
C GLY A 44 1.93 -12.45 3.44
N GLU A 45 2.32 -11.17 3.47
CA GLU A 45 2.34 -10.39 4.71
C GLU A 45 0.92 -10.15 5.24
N GLN A 46 0.78 -9.95 6.56
CA GLN A 46 -0.50 -9.68 7.19
C GLN A 46 -0.52 -8.24 7.70
N LEU A 47 -1.45 -7.44 7.19
CA LEU A 47 -1.67 -6.06 7.60
C LEU A 47 -2.93 -5.96 8.45
N ARG A 48 -3.00 -4.95 9.30
CA ARG A 48 -4.17 -4.69 10.14
C ARG A 48 -4.91 -3.46 9.63
N PHE A 49 -6.21 -3.60 9.38
CA PHE A 49 -7.07 -2.52 8.92
C PHE A 49 -8.43 -2.61 9.61
N GLY A 50 -8.85 -1.51 10.25
CA GLY A 50 -10.16 -1.45 10.91
C GLY A 50 -10.39 -2.57 11.93
N GLY A 51 -9.33 -2.99 12.64
CA GLY A 51 -9.38 -4.10 13.60
C GLY A 51 -9.39 -5.51 12.99
N LYS A 52 -9.46 -5.65 11.66
CA LYS A 52 -9.35 -6.91 10.93
C LYS A 52 -7.92 -7.14 10.45
N THR A 53 -7.55 -8.41 10.29
CA THR A 53 -6.30 -8.80 9.63
C THR A 53 -6.58 -9.06 8.15
N ILE A 54 -5.80 -8.45 7.27
CA ILE A 54 -5.87 -8.62 5.83
C ILE A 54 -4.57 -9.26 5.35
N THR A 55 -4.69 -10.27 4.49
CA THR A 55 -3.52 -10.88 3.84
C THR A 55 -3.19 -10.11 2.57
N VAL A 56 -1.91 -9.77 2.42
CA VAL A 56 -1.37 -9.13 1.23
C VAL A 56 -1.30 -10.17 0.11
N GLN A 57 -1.94 -9.89 -1.00
CA GLN A 57 -1.96 -10.76 -2.17
C GLN A 57 -0.97 -10.26 -3.24
N ASP A 58 -0.55 -11.14 -4.13
CA ASP A 58 0.26 -10.71 -5.27
C ASP A 58 -0.62 -9.98 -6.28
N ALA A 59 -0.16 -8.79 -6.69
CA ALA A 59 -0.89 -7.95 -7.62
C ALA A 59 -1.05 -8.53 -9.03
N ALA A 60 -0.20 -9.49 -9.43
CA ALA A 60 -0.26 -10.18 -10.70
C ALA A 60 -1.31 -11.30 -10.71
N GLU A 61 -1.61 -11.88 -9.55
CA GLU A 61 -2.63 -12.94 -9.40
C GLU A 61 -4.00 -12.38 -9.01
N PHE A 62 -4.08 -11.08 -8.71
CA PHE A 62 -5.31 -10.43 -8.26
C PHE A 62 -6.31 -10.17 -9.39
N ASP A 63 -7.58 -10.49 -9.13
CA ASP A 63 -8.70 -10.16 -10.03
C ASP A 63 -9.18 -8.72 -9.80
N TRP A 64 -8.76 -7.83 -10.69
CA TRP A 64 -9.10 -6.41 -10.64
C TRP A 64 -10.59 -6.11 -10.83
N THR A 65 -11.40 -7.07 -11.31
CA THR A 65 -12.85 -6.87 -11.47
C THR A 65 -13.57 -6.77 -10.11
N GLN A 66 -12.95 -7.24 -9.04
CA GLN A 66 -13.50 -7.20 -7.68
C GLN A 66 -13.36 -5.82 -7.02
N ALA A 67 -12.41 -5.01 -7.50
CA ALA A 67 -12.11 -3.69 -6.97
C ALA A 67 -12.82 -2.58 -7.76
N GLN A 68 -13.47 -1.68 -7.05
CA GLN A 68 -14.11 -0.48 -7.62
C GLN A 68 -13.16 0.71 -7.64
N LEU A 69 -12.20 0.75 -6.71
CA LEU A 69 -11.18 1.77 -6.62
C LEU A 69 -9.82 1.11 -6.41
N ALA A 70 -8.78 1.66 -7.02
CA ALA A 70 -7.41 1.15 -6.88
C ALA A 70 -6.44 2.29 -6.56
N PHE A 71 -5.66 2.13 -5.50
CA PHE A 71 -4.56 3.02 -5.13
C PHE A 71 -3.22 2.38 -5.48
N PHE A 72 -2.39 3.10 -6.22
CA PHE A 72 -1.06 2.66 -6.60
C PHE A 72 -0.02 3.50 -5.85
N VAL A 73 0.45 2.98 -4.71
CA VAL A 73 1.37 3.65 -3.78
C VAL A 73 2.76 3.00 -3.77
N ALA A 74 3.05 2.13 -4.73
CA ALA A 74 4.38 1.59 -4.97
C ALA A 74 5.33 2.70 -5.42
N GLY A 75 6.15 3.18 -4.48
CA GLY A 75 7.23 4.10 -4.78
C GLY A 75 8.17 3.52 -5.83
N LYS A 76 8.45 4.29 -6.87
CA LYS A 76 9.49 4.01 -7.85
C LYS A 76 10.84 4.01 -7.10
N LYS A 77 11.26 2.89 -6.51
CA LYS A 77 12.62 2.75 -5.98
C LYS A 77 13.55 2.58 -7.16
N LEU A 78 13.84 3.71 -7.82
CA LEU A 78 15.08 3.85 -8.55
C LEU A 78 16.18 3.95 -7.49
N PRO A 79 17.04 2.94 -7.30
CA PRO A 79 18.40 3.29 -6.94
C PRO A 79 18.87 4.23 -8.06
N LEU A 80 19.23 5.47 -7.75
CA LEU A 80 20.00 6.26 -8.71
C LEU A 80 21.41 5.67 -8.68
N PRO A 81 21.88 4.93 -9.70
CA PRO A 81 23.30 4.60 -9.78
C PRO A 81 24.02 5.89 -10.13
N GLY A 82 24.75 6.48 -9.17
CA GLY A 82 25.64 7.60 -9.46
C GLY A 82 25.71 8.74 -8.45
N LEU A 83 25.09 8.66 -7.26
CA LEU A 83 25.33 9.67 -6.23
C LEU A 83 26.72 9.46 -5.59
N LYS A 84 27.76 9.95 -6.27
CA LYS A 84 29.12 10.06 -5.73
C LYS A 84 29.04 10.98 -4.51
N LYS A 85 29.18 10.43 -3.29
CA LYS A 85 29.21 11.19 -2.05
C LYS A 85 30.25 12.31 -2.20
N ARG A 86 29.80 13.57 -2.26
CA ARG A 86 30.70 14.71 -2.15
C ARG A 86 31.15 14.80 -0.68
N PRO A 87 32.46 14.81 -0.40
CA PRO A 87 32.96 14.95 0.96
C PRO A 87 32.97 16.43 1.30
N THR A 88 31.85 16.95 1.82
CA THR A 88 31.80 18.22 2.58
C THR A 88 30.35 18.46 3.04
N GLN A 89 29.98 17.83 4.14
CA GLN A 89 29.04 18.44 5.06
C GLN A 89 29.78 18.64 6.38
N VAL A 90 30.11 19.90 6.65
CA VAL A 90 30.44 20.37 8.00
C VAL A 90 29.13 20.28 8.77
N ALA A 91 29.12 19.44 9.80
CA ALA A 91 28.06 19.40 10.78
C ALA A 91 28.12 20.68 11.63
N TRP A 92 26.96 21.30 11.84
CA TRP A 92 26.65 22.04 13.06
C TRP A 92 25.44 21.36 13.68
#